data_AF-A0A7K0I509-F1
#
_entry.id   AF-A0A7K0I509-F1
#
_cell.length_a   1.000
_cell.length_b   1.000
_cell.length_c   1.000
_cell.angle_alpha   90.00
_cell.angle_beta   90.00
_cell.angle_gamma   90.00
#
_symmetry.space_group_name_H-M   'P 1'
#
loop_
_entity.id
_entity.type
_entity.pdbx_description
1 polymer ?
#
loop_
_entity_poly.entity_id
_entity_poly.type
_entity_poly.pdbx_seq_one_letter_code
_entity_poly.pdbx_strand_id
1 'polypeptide(L)'
;PEWIQYIKNSMSQIAPDYTMKRMLDDYISRFYSKLANRSAHLREGNYAEAKAIAAWKEEVAEHWDSFQVESFTCSKDLAIDGPVVGKEYSFNLVIDRKDLQGMLGAEVVVTKENSENHQLELLYTKPFVLKKEEGSKLFFELKTTPSEAGVHKMGFRVYPVNKELPHRMDFAYVRWIQL
;
A
#
# COMPACT_ATOMS: atom_id res chain seq x y z
N PRO A 1 37.28 8.52 39.11
CA PRO A 1 37.54 9.32 37.90
C PRO A 1 36.25 9.58 37.12
N GLU A 2 36.14 10.76 36.50
CA GLU A 2 34.95 11.17 35.76
C GLU A 2 34.60 10.19 34.61
N TRP A 3 35.61 9.65 33.92
CA TRP A 3 35.43 8.67 32.84
C TRP A 3 34.73 7.36 33.28
N ILE A 4 34.91 6.93 34.54
CA ILE A 4 34.21 5.74 35.07
C ILE A 4 32.71 6.03 35.23
N GLN A 5 32.32 7.27 35.53
CA GLN A 5 30.91 7.63 35.66
C GLN A 5 30.19 7.60 34.32
N TYR A 6 30.84 8.02 33.23
CA TYR A 6 30.29 7.87 31.88
C TYR A 6 30.04 6.41 31.49
N ILE A 7 30.95 5.49 31.86
CA ILE A 7 30.78 4.05 31.62
C ILE A 7 29.58 3.52 32.42
N LYS A 8 29.50 3.82 33.71
CA LYS A 8 28.39 3.37 34.58
C LYS A 8 27.04 3.92 34.12
N ASN A 9 26.99 5.18 33.71
CA ASN A 9 25.78 5.80 33.17
C ASN A 9 25.37 5.13 31.85
N SER A 10 26.31 4.81 30.96
CA SER A 10 26.02 4.08 29.72
C SER A 10 25.51 2.66 30.00
N MET A 11 26.11 1.94 30.94
CA MET A 11 25.64 0.61 31.35
C MET A 11 24.24 0.65 31.97
N SER A 12 23.94 1.69 32.75
CA SER A 12 22.63 1.84 33.41
C SER A 12 21.53 2.29 32.45
N GLN A 13 21.83 3.25 31.58
CA GLN A 13 20.83 3.91 30.75
C GLN A 13 20.69 3.30 29.35
N ILE A 14 21.76 2.71 28.80
CA ILE A 14 21.76 2.23 27.40
C ILE A 14 21.69 0.71 27.35
N ALA A 15 22.51 0.00 28.13
CA ALA A 15 22.62 -1.47 28.00
C ALA A 15 21.29 -2.23 28.16
N PRO A 16 20.33 -1.84 29.03
CA PRO A 16 19.01 -2.50 29.12
C PRO A 16 18.23 -2.48 27.81
N ASP A 17 18.39 -1.41 27.02
CA ASP A 17 17.75 -1.24 25.71
C ASP A 17 18.47 -2.00 24.60
N TYR A 18 19.60 -2.67 24.85
CA TYR A 18 20.32 -3.45 23.83
C TYR A 18 20.66 -4.85 24.32
N THR A 19 19.75 -5.45 25.09
CA THR A 19 19.89 -6.83 25.54
C THR A 19 19.46 -7.82 24.45
N MET A 20 20.12 -8.99 24.43
CA MET A 20 19.70 -10.12 23.60
C MET A 20 18.26 -10.56 23.92
N LYS A 21 17.83 -10.44 25.18
CA LYS A 21 16.46 -10.73 25.57
C LYS A 21 15.46 -9.81 24.88
N ARG A 22 15.64 -8.49 24.92
CA ARG A 22 14.76 -7.55 24.20
C ARG A 22 14.73 -7.88 22.71
N MET A 23 15.90 -8.13 22.11
CA MET A 23 15.97 -8.50 20.69
C MET A 23 15.17 -9.78 20.39
N LEU A 24 15.26 -10.82 21.22
CA LEU A 24 14.48 -12.05 21.09
C LEU A 24 12.98 -11.81 21.30
N ASP A 25 12.59 -11.07 22.34
CA ASP A 25 11.19 -10.75 22.64
C ASP A 25 10.56 -9.93 21.49
N ASP A 26 11.31 -8.98 20.93
CA ASP A 26 10.92 -8.21 19.74
C ASP A 26 10.79 -9.12 18.51
N TYR A 27 11.72 -10.04 18.28
CA TYR A 27 11.66 -10.95 17.13
C TYR A 27 10.46 -11.90 17.21
N ILE A 28 10.21 -12.44 18.40
CA ILE A 28 9.08 -13.33 18.67
C ILE A 28 7.77 -12.59 18.42
N SER A 29 7.61 -11.41 19.02
CA SER A 29 6.36 -10.64 18.92
C SER A 29 6.12 -10.07 17.52
N ARG A 30 7.17 -9.56 16.85
CA ARG A 30 7.04 -8.90 15.55
C ARG A 30 6.93 -9.88 14.39
N PHE A 31 7.57 -11.05 14.48
CA PHE A 31 7.71 -11.99 13.35
C PHE A 31 7.22 -13.39 13.69
N TYR A 32 7.82 -14.10 14.64
CA TYR A 32 7.58 -15.54 14.80
C TYR A 32 6.16 -15.89 15.24
N SER A 33 5.58 -15.17 16.20
CA SER A 33 4.20 -15.42 16.63
C SER A 33 3.20 -15.16 15.51
N LYS A 34 3.41 -14.10 14.71
CA LYS A 34 2.57 -13.80 13.54
C LYS A 34 2.68 -14.87 12.46
N LEU A 35 3.91 -15.33 12.18
CA LEU A 35 4.16 -16.40 11.22
C LEU A 35 3.57 -17.73 11.68
N ALA A 36 3.72 -18.09 12.96
CA ALA A 36 3.16 -19.30 13.54
C ALA A 36 1.63 -19.32 13.37
N ASN A 37 0.95 -18.26 13.79
CA ASN A 37 -0.51 -18.13 13.66
C ASN A 37 -0.96 -18.22 12.20
N ARG A 38 -0.29 -17.51 11.28
CA ARG A 38 -0.59 -17.57 9.85
C ARG A 38 -0.34 -18.96 9.27
N SER A 39 0.75 -19.61 9.65
CA SER A 39 1.10 -20.94 9.16
C SER A 39 0.12 -22.01 9.62
N ALA A 40 -0.42 -21.88 10.84
CA ALA A 40 -1.47 -22.75 11.35
C ALA A 40 -2.76 -22.56 10.54
N HIS A 41 -3.23 -21.32 10.38
CA HIS A 41 -4.39 -20.97 9.55
C HIS A 41 -4.29 -21.53 8.13
N LEU A 42 -3.15 -21.34 7.47
CA LEU A 42 -2.94 -21.83 6.09
C LEU A 42 -2.83 -23.35 5.99
N ARG A 43 -2.57 -24.08 7.09
CA ARG A 43 -2.50 -25.56 7.12
C ARG A 43 -3.86 -26.20 7.41
N GLU A 44 -4.79 -25.46 7.99
CA GLU A 44 -6.13 -25.97 8.32
C GLU A 44 -6.86 -26.50 7.07
N GLY A 45 -7.72 -27.50 7.29
CA GLY A 45 -8.52 -28.08 6.22
C GLY A 45 -7.70 -28.66 5.06
N ASN A 46 -6.52 -29.23 5.32
CA ASN A 46 -5.61 -29.75 4.29
C ASN A 46 -5.20 -28.66 3.28
N TYR A 47 -4.74 -27.53 3.81
CA TYR A 47 -4.26 -26.37 3.04
C TYR A 47 -5.33 -25.71 2.16
N ALA A 48 -6.59 -25.70 2.61
CA ALA A 48 -7.70 -25.17 1.82
C ALA A 48 -7.49 -23.69 1.44
N GLU A 49 -7.17 -22.84 2.41
CA GLU A 49 -6.95 -21.40 2.18
C GLU A 49 -5.71 -21.15 1.31
N ALA A 50 -4.62 -21.90 1.54
CA ALA A 50 -3.41 -21.78 0.73
C ALA A 50 -3.67 -22.13 -0.76
N LYS A 51 -4.48 -23.17 -1.02
CA LYS A 51 -4.91 -23.54 -2.38
C LYS A 51 -5.82 -22.46 -2.98
N ALA A 52 -6.73 -21.88 -2.19
CA ALA A 52 -7.59 -20.79 -2.65
C ALA A 52 -6.78 -19.54 -3.03
N ILE A 53 -5.76 -19.17 -2.23
CA ILE A 53 -4.83 -18.08 -2.56
C ILE A 53 -4.06 -18.38 -3.84
N ALA A 54 -3.58 -19.60 -4.02
CA ALA A 54 -2.84 -20.00 -5.23
C ALA A 54 -3.74 -19.90 -6.48
N ALA A 55 -4.92 -20.49 -6.44
CA ALA A 55 -5.89 -20.40 -7.53
C ALA A 55 -6.29 -18.95 -7.84
N TRP A 56 -6.47 -18.11 -6.80
CA TRP A 56 -6.72 -16.69 -6.98
C TRP A 56 -5.55 -15.96 -7.65
N LYS A 57 -4.30 -16.26 -7.28
CA LYS A 57 -3.12 -15.66 -7.93
C LYS A 57 -3.02 -16.06 -9.40
N GLU A 58 -3.32 -17.32 -9.71
CA GLU A 58 -3.33 -17.84 -11.09
C GLU A 58 -4.42 -17.15 -11.91
N GLU A 59 -5.65 -17.08 -11.41
CA GLU A 59 -6.77 -16.39 -12.06
C GLU A 59 -6.45 -14.91 -12.34
N VAL A 60 -5.98 -14.18 -11.33
CA VAL A 60 -5.63 -12.77 -11.50
C VAL A 60 -4.48 -12.59 -12.48
N ALA A 61 -3.47 -13.46 -12.46
CA ALA A 61 -2.35 -13.39 -13.39
C ALA A 61 -2.78 -13.67 -14.84
N GLU A 62 -3.64 -14.66 -15.05
CA GLU A 62 -4.16 -15.04 -16.38
C GLU A 62 -5.04 -13.93 -16.98
N HIS A 63 -5.85 -13.27 -16.15
CA HIS A 63 -6.80 -12.25 -16.59
C HIS A 63 -6.34 -10.81 -16.33
N TRP A 64 -5.09 -10.58 -15.89
CA TRP A 64 -4.61 -9.25 -15.47
C TRP A 64 -4.76 -8.18 -16.55
N ASP A 65 -4.54 -8.54 -17.82
CA ASP A 65 -4.63 -7.57 -18.92
C ASP A 65 -6.06 -7.34 -19.42
N SER A 66 -7.05 -8.10 -18.90
CA SER A 66 -8.45 -8.01 -19.35
C SER A 66 -9.19 -6.80 -18.79
N PHE A 67 -8.87 -6.36 -17.56
CA PHE A 67 -9.60 -5.25 -16.94
C PHE A 67 -9.30 -3.93 -17.64
N GLN A 68 -10.24 -3.00 -17.62
CA GLN A 68 -10.11 -1.69 -18.26
C GLN A 68 -10.50 -0.55 -17.31
N VAL A 69 -9.80 0.57 -17.44
CA VAL A 69 -10.22 1.81 -16.79
C VAL A 69 -11.24 2.47 -17.73
N GLU A 70 -12.52 2.43 -17.37
CA GLU A 70 -13.58 3.00 -18.21
C GLU A 70 -13.70 4.52 -18.06
N SER A 71 -13.45 5.01 -16.85
CA SER A 71 -13.57 6.43 -16.55
C SER A 71 -12.61 6.81 -15.44
N PHE A 72 -11.91 7.91 -15.63
CA PHE A 72 -11.16 8.58 -14.59
C PHE A 72 -11.45 10.07 -14.65
N THR A 73 -12.05 10.62 -13.59
CA THR A 73 -12.40 12.05 -13.53
C THR A 73 -11.84 12.67 -12.26
N CYS A 74 -11.46 13.94 -12.36
CA CYS A 74 -11.08 14.76 -11.22
C CYS A 74 -11.97 16.01 -11.13
N SER A 75 -12.04 16.61 -9.95
CA SER A 75 -12.69 17.90 -9.73
C SER A 75 -12.16 18.96 -10.72
N LYS A 76 -13.08 19.67 -11.40
CA LYS A 76 -12.77 20.65 -12.46
C LYS A 76 -11.72 21.67 -12.06
N ASP A 77 -11.78 22.13 -10.82
CA ASP A 77 -10.85 23.12 -10.27
C ASP A 77 -9.39 22.64 -10.32
N LEU A 78 -9.14 21.33 -10.18
CA LEU A 78 -7.80 20.76 -10.32
C LEU A 78 -7.31 20.84 -11.77
N ALA A 79 -8.21 20.61 -12.72
CA ALA A 79 -7.90 20.62 -14.14
C ALA A 79 -7.66 22.04 -14.70
N ILE A 80 -8.26 23.05 -14.07
CA ILE A 80 -8.18 24.45 -14.50
C ILE A 80 -7.06 25.20 -13.78
N ASP A 81 -7.04 25.14 -12.44
CA ASP A 81 -6.15 25.97 -11.60
C ASP A 81 -4.93 25.20 -11.07
N GLY A 82 -4.90 23.88 -11.28
CA GLY A 82 -3.92 23.00 -10.66
C GLY A 82 -4.20 22.79 -9.16
N PRO A 83 -3.33 22.01 -8.48
CA PRO A 83 -3.48 21.73 -7.05
C PRO A 83 -3.10 22.94 -6.19
N VAL A 84 -4.04 23.37 -5.35
CA VAL A 84 -3.91 24.44 -4.37
C VAL A 84 -3.87 23.83 -2.98
N VAL A 85 -2.92 24.27 -2.16
CA VAL A 85 -2.75 23.80 -0.79
C VAL A 85 -4.00 24.12 0.04
N GLY A 86 -4.47 23.15 0.81
CA GLY A 86 -5.65 23.29 1.67
C GLY A 86 -7.00 23.15 0.95
N LYS A 87 -7.02 23.07 -0.39
CA LYS A 87 -8.25 22.80 -1.15
C LYS A 87 -8.48 21.29 -1.29
N GLU A 88 -9.70 20.84 -1.04
CA GLU A 88 -10.07 19.43 -1.25
C GLU A 88 -10.33 19.17 -2.73
N TYR A 89 -9.76 18.07 -3.23
CA TYR A 89 -9.97 17.57 -4.58
C TYR A 89 -10.53 16.15 -4.53
N SER A 90 -11.47 15.86 -5.43
CA SER A 90 -12.08 14.54 -5.56
C SER A 90 -11.68 13.89 -6.89
N PHE A 91 -11.42 12.59 -6.83
CA PHE A 91 -11.14 11.73 -7.96
C PHE A 91 -12.14 10.58 -7.97
N ASN A 92 -12.73 10.31 -9.13
CA ASN A 92 -13.60 9.16 -9.35
C ASN A 92 -12.99 8.26 -10.41
N LEU A 93 -12.92 6.97 -10.10
CA LEU A 93 -12.34 5.95 -10.96
C LEU A 93 -13.33 4.82 -11.13
N VAL A 94 -13.60 4.44 -12.38
CA VAL A 94 -14.42 3.29 -12.74
C VAL A 94 -13.54 2.28 -13.45
N ILE A 95 -13.45 1.08 -12.88
CA ILE A 95 -12.73 -0.05 -13.45
C ILE A 95 -13.73 -1.13 -13.82
N ASP A 96 -13.73 -1.57 -15.07
CA ASP A 96 -14.44 -2.77 -15.49
C ASP A 96 -13.46 -3.95 -15.48
N ARG A 97 -13.70 -4.93 -14.60
CA ARG A 97 -12.84 -6.11 -14.47
C ARG A 97 -12.92 -7.05 -15.68
N LYS A 98 -13.95 -6.95 -16.51
CA LYS A 98 -14.21 -7.92 -17.59
C LYS A 98 -14.22 -9.36 -17.04
N ASP A 99 -13.25 -10.16 -17.45
CA ASP A 99 -13.15 -11.57 -17.08
C ASP A 99 -12.46 -11.79 -15.73
N LEU A 100 -11.72 -10.79 -15.24
CA LEU A 100 -11.00 -10.85 -13.97
C LEU A 100 -11.97 -10.91 -12.78
N GLN A 101 -11.90 -11.97 -12.00
CA GLN A 101 -12.75 -12.18 -10.83
C GLN A 101 -12.14 -11.58 -9.57
N GLY A 102 -10.81 -11.55 -9.47
CA GLY A 102 -10.10 -10.96 -8.34
C GLY A 102 -10.53 -9.52 -8.02
N MET A 103 -10.54 -9.16 -6.74
CA MET A 103 -10.80 -7.78 -6.34
C MET A 103 -9.61 -6.89 -6.68
N LEU A 104 -9.91 -5.65 -7.07
CA LEU A 104 -8.92 -4.64 -7.38
C LEU A 104 -8.99 -3.50 -6.36
N GLY A 105 -7.86 -2.88 -6.10
CA GLY A 105 -7.72 -1.62 -5.40
C GLY A 105 -7.00 -0.61 -6.28
N ALA A 106 -7.18 0.67 -5.99
CA ALA A 106 -6.47 1.74 -6.66
C ALA A 106 -5.95 2.74 -5.63
N GLU A 107 -4.88 3.46 -5.98
CA GLU A 107 -4.33 4.52 -5.15
C GLU A 107 -3.66 5.61 -5.97
N VAL A 108 -3.55 6.79 -5.35
CA VAL A 108 -2.65 7.84 -5.81
C VAL A 108 -1.28 7.66 -5.16
N VAL A 109 -0.24 7.88 -5.95
CA VAL A 109 1.15 7.96 -5.53
C VAL A 109 1.61 9.39 -5.80
N VAL A 110 1.98 10.11 -4.75
CA VAL A 110 2.45 11.49 -4.84
C VAL A 110 3.94 11.52 -4.58
N THR A 111 4.68 12.10 -5.52
CA THR A 111 6.14 12.19 -5.48
C THR A 111 6.58 13.64 -5.63
N LYS A 112 7.77 13.94 -5.12
CA LYS A 112 8.46 15.20 -5.30
C LYS A 112 9.81 14.92 -5.96
N GLU A 113 10.24 15.82 -6.83
CA GLU A 113 11.57 15.74 -7.41
C GLU A 113 12.57 16.42 -6.48
N ASN A 114 13.64 15.70 -6.13
CA ASN A 114 14.74 16.25 -5.35
C ASN A 114 15.59 17.15 -6.26
N SER A 115 15.76 18.41 -5.86
CA SER A 115 16.45 19.43 -6.65
C SER A 115 17.95 19.17 -6.85
N GLU A 116 18.59 18.38 -5.98
CA GLU A 116 20.03 18.12 -6.05
C GLU A 116 20.37 16.99 -7.02
N ASN A 117 19.60 15.91 -6.99
CA ASN A 117 19.89 14.68 -7.73
C ASN A 117 18.83 14.32 -8.79
N HIS A 118 17.77 15.12 -8.93
CA HIS A 118 16.65 14.93 -9.86
C HIS A 118 15.92 13.58 -9.69
N GLN A 119 16.05 12.93 -8.52
CA GLN A 119 15.34 11.68 -8.22
C GLN A 119 13.93 11.98 -7.73
N LEU A 120 12.99 11.09 -8.08
CA LEU A 120 11.63 11.11 -7.55
C LEU A 120 11.60 10.48 -6.16
N GLU A 121 11.28 11.28 -5.16
CA GLU A 121 11.07 10.85 -3.79
C GLU A 121 9.58 10.66 -3.53
N LEU A 122 9.22 9.52 -2.94
CA LEU A 122 7.85 9.25 -2.52
C LEU A 122 7.48 10.12 -1.32
N LEU A 123 6.45 10.95 -1.47
CA LEU A 123 5.88 11.70 -0.34
C LEU A 123 4.87 10.83 0.41
N TYR A 124 3.83 10.39 -0.30
CA TYR A 124 2.80 9.53 0.27
C TYR A 124 2.02 8.77 -0.80
N THR A 125 1.31 7.74 -0.36
CA THR A 125 0.30 7.03 -1.14
C THR A 125 -1.04 7.10 -0.42
N LYS A 126 -2.14 7.29 -1.16
CA LYS A 126 -3.49 7.29 -0.58
C LYS A 126 -4.43 6.38 -1.38
N PRO A 127 -5.02 5.35 -0.77
CA PRO A 127 -5.91 4.43 -1.46
C PRO A 127 -7.25 5.10 -1.78
N PHE A 128 -7.83 4.73 -2.92
CA PHE A 128 -9.24 4.99 -3.21
C PHE A 128 -10.11 4.12 -2.32
N VAL A 129 -11.30 4.61 -2.01
CA VAL A 129 -12.34 3.86 -1.31
C VAL A 129 -13.29 3.29 -2.35
N LEU A 130 -13.49 1.98 -2.35
CA LEU A 130 -14.53 1.33 -3.14
C LEU A 130 -15.90 1.76 -2.60
N LYS A 131 -16.73 2.37 -3.44
CA LYS A 131 -18.07 2.85 -3.08
C LYS A 131 -19.17 1.90 -3.52
N LYS A 132 -18.97 1.26 -4.67
CA LYS A 132 -19.98 0.42 -5.29
C LYS A 132 -19.34 -0.63 -6.20
N GLU A 133 -19.99 -1.78 -6.28
CA GLU A 133 -19.74 -2.83 -7.26
C GLU A 133 -21.04 -3.08 -8.04
N GLU A 134 -20.98 -3.01 -9.37
CA GLU A 134 -22.11 -3.34 -10.25
C GLU A 134 -21.65 -4.30 -11.35
N GLY A 135 -21.97 -5.59 -11.18
CA GLY A 135 -21.46 -6.63 -12.06
C GLY A 135 -19.94 -6.67 -12.05
N SER A 136 -19.31 -6.54 -13.21
CA SER A 136 -17.85 -6.49 -13.33
C SER A 136 -17.24 -5.12 -12.99
N LYS A 137 -18.07 -4.07 -12.82
CA LYS A 137 -17.61 -2.68 -12.62
C LYS A 137 -17.42 -2.33 -11.15
N LEU A 138 -16.30 -1.70 -10.86
CA LEU A 138 -15.89 -1.21 -9.55
C LEU A 138 -15.80 0.32 -9.58
N PHE A 139 -16.51 0.97 -8.66
CA PHE A 139 -16.57 2.43 -8.54
C PHE A 139 -15.79 2.89 -7.32
N PHE A 140 -14.76 3.67 -7.56
CA PHE A 140 -13.81 4.16 -6.58
C PHE A 140 -13.88 5.67 -6.43
N GLU A 141 -13.78 6.16 -5.19
CA GLU A 141 -13.68 7.59 -4.87
C GLU A 141 -12.44 7.83 -4.00
N LEU A 142 -11.71 8.91 -4.30
CA LEU A 142 -10.62 9.41 -3.48
C LEU A 142 -10.82 10.91 -3.26
N LYS A 143 -10.74 11.34 -1.99
CA LYS A 143 -10.64 12.75 -1.62
C LYS A 143 -9.26 13.04 -1.07
N THR A 144 -8.61 14.09 -1.54
CA THR A 144 -7.30 14.49 -1.06
C THR A 144 -7.19 16.01 -0.93
N THR A 145 -6.42 16.44 0.07
CA THR A 145 -6.17 17.85 0.34
C THR A 145 -4.65 18.01 0.37
N PRO A 146 -4.05 18.65 -0.65
CA PRO A 146 -2.62 18.91 -0.66
C PRO A 146 -2.23 19.73 0.58
N SER A 147 -1.32 19.22 1.39
CA SER A 147 -0.84 19.85 2.63
C SER A 147 0.46 20.64 2.44
N GLU A 148 1.24 20.29 1.43
CA GLU A 148 2.55 20.89 1.16
C GLU A 148 2.53 21.65 -0.16
N ALA A 149 3.14 22.84 -0.14
CA ALA A 149 3.38 23.62 -1.35
C ALA A 149 4.60 23.07 -2.10
N GLY A 150 4.52 23.02 -3.42
CA GLY A 150 5.62 22.57 -4.27
C GLY A 150 5.13 21.91 -5.55
N VAL A 151 6.08 21.61 -6.44
CA VAL A 151 5.82 20.83 -7.64
C VAL A 151 5.81 19.35 -7.26
N HIS A 152 4.61 18.77 -7.25
CA HIS A 152 4.40 17.34 -6.99
C HIS A 152 3.93 16.64 -8.25
N LYS A 153 4.45 15.43 -8.48
CA LYS A 153 3.98 14.54 -9.54
C LYS A 153 3.03 13.51 -8.93
N MET A 154 1.85 13.39 -9.51
CA MET A 154 0.84 12.41 -9.11
C MET A 154 0.77 11.31 -10.15
N GLY A 155 0.82 10.06 -9.70
CA GLY A 155 0.53 8.89 -10.52
C GLY A 155 -0.59 8.07 -9.89
N PHE A 156 -1.42 7.45 -10.71
CA PHE A 156 -2.51 6.58 -10.26
C PHE A 156 -2.21 5.15 -10.66
N ARG A 157 -2.39 4.21 -9.75
CA ARG A 157 -2.14 2.78 -10.03
C ARG A 157 -3.22 1.88 -9.46
N VAL A 158 -3.42 0.76 -10.14
CA VAL A 158 -4.32 -0.33 -9.77
C VAL A 158 -3.49 -1.54 -9.37
N TYR A 159 -3.95 -2.27 -8.35
CA TYR A 159 -3.32 -3.47 -7.83
C TYR A 159 -4.39 -4.47 -7.36
N PRO A 160 -4.13 -5.78 -7.37
CA PRO A 160 -5.08 -6.77 -6.88
C PRO A 160 -5.12 -6.79 -5.34
N VAL A 161 -6.29 -7.11 -4.79
CA VAL A 161 -6.56 -7.13 -3.35
C VAL A 161 -7.11 -8.49 -2.96
N ASN A 162 -6.46 -9.13 -2.01
CA ASN A 162 -6.95 -10.35 -1.35
C ASN A 162 -6.78 -10.20 0.16
N LYS A 163 -7.86 -10.44 0.91
CA LYS A 163 -7.89 -10.35 2.37
C LYS A 163 -6.86 -11.27 3.06
N GLU A 164 -6.52 -12.38 2.41
CA GLU A 164 -5.59 -13.37 2.96
C GLU A 164 -4.13 -13.03 2.68
N LEU A 165 -3.84 -12.02 1.85
CA LEU A 165 -2.49 -11.52 1.60
C LEU A 165 -2.16 -10.36 2.55
N PRO A 166 -1.25 -10.56 3.54
CA PRO A 166 -0.93 -9.56 4.55
C PRO A 166 -0.15 -8.37 3.99
N HIS A 167 0.59 -8.59 2.90
CA HIS A 167 1.41 -7.57 2.27
C HIS A 167 1.14 -7.52 0.78
N ARG A 168 1.17 -6.31 0.22
CA ARG A 168 1.00 -6.11 -1.23
C ARG A 168 2.15 -6.74 -2.03
N MET A 169 3.34 -6.83 -1.44
CA MET A 169 4.51 -7.43 -2.05
C MET A 169 4.36 -8.94 -2.27
N ASP A 170 3.38 -9.59 -1.62
CA ASP A 170 3.12 -11.03 -1.79
C ASP A 170 2.60 -11.34 -3.20
N PHE A 171 2.10 -10.35 -3.93
CA PHE A 171 1.66 -10.47 -5.31
C PHE A 171 1.84 -9.14 -6.08
N ALA A 172 2.99 -9.01 -6.73
CA ALA A 172 3.51 -7.74 -7.25
C ALA A 172 2.91 -7.29 -8.60
N TYR A 173 1.61 -7.49 -8.82
CA TYR A 173 0.91 -6.95 -9.99
C TYR A 173 0.49 -5.51 -9.74
N VAL A 174 0.89 -4.63 -10.66
CA VAL A 174 0.57 -3.20 -10.62
C VAL A 174 0.38 -2.70 -12.04
N ARG A 175 -0.67 -1.91 -12.28
CA ARG A 175 -0.89 -1.21 -13.54
C ARG A 175 -1.07 0.28 -13.29
N TRP A 176 -0.25 1.09 -13.92
CA TRP A 176 -0.39 2.54 -13.88
C TRP A 176 -1.51 2.97 -14.84
N ILE A 177 -2.36 3.88 -14.38
CA ILE A 177 -3.40 4.49 -15.19
C ILE A 177 -2.72 5.57 -16.02
N GLN A 178 -2.78 5.42 -17.35
CA GLN A 178 -2.41 6.49 -18.27
C GLN A 178 -3.60 7.44 -18.38
N LEU A 179 -3.38 8.71 -18.03
CA LEU A 179 -4.36 9.79 -18.14
C LEU A 179 -4.36 10.37 -19.55
#